data_AF-A0A3M2T0L2-F1
#
_entry.id   AF-A0A3M2T0L2-F1
#
_cell.length_a   1.000
_cell.length_b   1.000
_cell.length_c   1.000
_cell.angle_alpha   90.00
_cell.angle_beta   90.00
_cell.angle_gamma   90.00
#
_symmetry.space_group_name_H-M   'P 1'
#
loop_
_entity.id
_entity.type
_entity.pdbx_description
1 polymer ?
#
loop_
_entity_poly.entity_id
_entity_poly.type
_entity_poly.pdbx_seq_one_letter_code
_entity_poly.pdbx_strand_id
1 'polypeptide(L)'
;MEKSQKYLDKLIATADVKKVPPKAKGRKRNREAEKPLSGLDVEALLHQEKRTKISPNNAIPEFKQSLSHAENIETINDAVKQMTGIIEDQIRHSLGDANYNRVAEGLGVMREELISYEEPGAYNDFLRGLKGKLLDEKLGGDRRELWWLIRRSKLGLIEQQQSDRSEVTENEAREFMSAK
;
A
#
# COMPACT_ATOMS: atom_id res chain seq x y z
N MET A 1 32.80 -3.49 -30.38
CA MET A 1 31.65 -4.26 -29.87
C MET A 1 31.60 -5.67 -30.45
N GLU A 2 31.73 -5.88 -31.78
CA GLU A 2 31.60 -7.22 -32.40
C GLU A 2 32.63 -8.29 -31.99
N LYS A 3 33.91 -7.92 -31.76
CA LYS A 3 34.95 -8.90 -31.41
C LYS A 3 34.72 -9.57 -30.04
N SER A 4 34.01 -8.90 -29.14
CA SER A 4 33.73 -9.38 -27.78
C SER A 4 32.54 -10.34 -27.72
N GLN A 5 31.66 -10.30 -28.73
CA GLN A 5 30.44 -11.08 -28.77
C GLN A 5 30.72 -12.59 -28.79
N LYS A 6 31.69 -13.02 -29.61
CA LYS A 6 32.07 -14.43 -29.75
C LYS A 6 32.57 -15.05 -28.43
N TYR A 7 33.28 -14.27 -27.63
CA TYR A 7 33.78 -14.73 -26.33
C TYR A 7 32.67 -14.78 -25.28
N LEU A 8 31.75 -13.80 -25.31
CA LEU A 8 30.56 -13.80 -24.45
C LEU A 8 29.65 -14.98 -24.74
N ASP A 9 29.37 -15.28 -26.01
CA ASP A 9 28.50 -16.38 -26.42
C ASP A 9 29.06 -17.74 -25.98
N LYS A 10 30.39 -17.92 -26.08
CA LYS A 10 31.07 -19.14 -25.61
C LYS A 10 31.02 -19.28 -24.09
N LEU A 11 31.11 -18.16 -23.37
CA LEU A 11 31.01 -18.14 -21.91
C LEU A 11 29.59 -18.48 -21.45
N ILE A 12 28.56 -17.91 -22.09
CA ILE A 12 27.14 -18.18 -21.81
C ILE A 12 26.81 -19.65 -22.06
N ALA A 13 27.30 -20.21 -23.17
CA ALA A 13 27.08 -21.62 -23.50
C ALA A 13 27.75 -22.60 -22.52
N THR A 14 28.95 -22.26 -22.02
CA THR A 14 29.66 -23.09 -21.04
C THR A 14 29.02 -22.99 -19.64
N ALA A 15 28.45 -21.82 -19.31
CA ALA A 15 27.94 -21.52 -17.98
C ALA A 15 26.50 -22.01 -17.72
N ASP A 16 25.83 -22.67 -18.68
CA ASP A 16 24.44 -23.17 -18.60
C ASP A 16 23.49 -22.24 -17.82
N VAL A 17 23.61 -20.93 -18.10
CA VAL A 17 22.89 -19.90 -17.35
C VAL A 17 21.44 -19.92 -17.78
N LYS A 18 20.62 -20.65 -17.02
CA LYS A 18 19.18 -20.64 -17.21
C LYS A 18 18.64 -19.28 -16.83
N LYS A 19 17.99 -18.60 -17.78
CA LYS A 19 17.23 -17.38 -17.47
C LYS A 19 16.16 -17.74 -16.46
N VAL A 20 16.35 -17.27 -15.23
CA VAL A 20 15.30 -17.28 -14.22
C VAL A 20 14.15 -16.45 -14.78
N PRO A 21 12.89 -16.93 -14.73
CA PRO A 21 11.74 -16.11 -15.08
C PRO A 21 11.86 -14.77 -14.36
N PRO A 22 11.66 -13.64 -15.04
CA PRO A 22 11.69 -12.35 -14.35
C PRO A 22 10.69 -12.42 -13.20
N LYS A 23 11.15 -12.13 -11.98
CA LYS A 23 10.24 -11.96 -10.84
C LYS A 23 9.14 -10.98 -11.27
N ALA A 24 7.89 -11.34 -11.02
CA ALA A 24 6.75 -10.54 -11.46
C ALA A 24 6.89 -9.11 -10.93
N LYS A 25 7.17 -8.16 -11.82
CA LYS A 25 7.04 -6.74 -11.52
C LYS A 25 5.60 -6.49 -11.05
N GLY A 26 5.44 -5.62 -10.06
CA GLY A 26 4.19 -5.30 -9.38
C GLY A 26 3.02 -5.21 -10.34
N ARG A 27 2.04 -6.09 -10.10
CA ARG A 27 0.92 -6.42 -11.00
C ARG A 27 0.09 -5.21 -11.45
N LYS A 28 0.14 -4.07 -10.74
CA LYS A 28 -0.73 -2.91 -11.00
C LYS A 28 -0.09 -1.72 -11.73
N ARG A 29 1.24 -1.59 -11.82
CA ARG A 29 1.84 -0.41 -12.52
C ARG A 29 1.58 -0.39 -14.03
N ASN A 30 1.30 -1.56 -14.62
CA ASN A 30 0.99 -1.73 -16.05
C ASN A 30 -0.43 -2.26 -16.30
N ARG A 31 -1.36 -2.10 -15.35
CA ARG A 31 -2.73 -2.62 -15.54
C ARG A 31 -3.50 -1.69 -16.49
N GLU A 32 -3.79 -2.15 -17.70
CA GLU A 32 -4.86 -1.57 -18.52
C GLU A 32 -6.19 -1.80 -17.80
N ALA A 33 -6.96 -0.74 -17.57
CA ALA A 33 -8.27 -0.83 -16.92
C ALA A 33 -9.19 -1.77 -17.73
N GLU A 34 -9.90 -2.67 -17.05
CA GLU A 34 -10.81 -3.64 -17.69
C GLU A 34 -11.97 -2.89 -18.36
N LYS A 35 -11.97 -2.87 -19.70
CA LYS A 35 -13.03 -2.22 -20.48
C LYS A 35 -14.28 -3.10 -20.51
N PRO A 36 -15.49 -2.55 -20.29
CA PRO A 36 -16.72 -3.33 -20.33
C PRO A 36 -17.07 -3.80 -21.75
N LEU A 37 -17.69 -4.99 -21.85
CA LEU A 37 -18.09 -5.60 -23.13
C LEU A 37 -19.03 -4.72 -23.98
N SER A 38 -19.74 -3.78 -23.36
CA SER A 38 -20.70 -2.89 -24.02
C SER A 38 -20.05 -1.78 -24.84
N GLY A 39 -18.72 -1.59 -24.73
CA GLY A 39 -18.04 -0.43 -25.32
C GLY A 39 -18.45 0.92 -24.70
N LEU A 40 -19.27 0.89 -23.64
CA LEU A 40 -19.63 2.06 -22.87
C LEU A 40 -18.47 2.40 -21.94
N ASP A 41 -17.77 3.48 -22.24
CA ASP A 41 -16.71 3.99 -21.38
C ASP A 41 -17.33 4.66 -20.14
N VAL A 42 -17.57 3.85 -19.11
CA VAL A 42 -18.09 4.31 -17.81
C VAL A 42 -17.12 5.28 -17.17
N GLU A 43 -15.81 5.18 -17.43
CA GLU A 43 -14.82 6.14 -16.95
C GLU A 43 -15.04 7.50 -17.63
N ALA A 44 -15.22 7.57 -18.95
CA ALA A 44 -15.51 8.82 -19.66
C ALA A 44 -16.79 9.52 -19.15
N LEU A 45 -17.80 8.75 -18.73
CA LEU A 45 -19.03 9.28 -18.13
C LEU A 45 -18.83 9.77 -16.68
N LEU A 46 -17.94 9.11 -15.94
CA LEU A 46 -17.57 9.47 -14.56
C LEU A 46 -16.50 10.57 -14.47
N HIS A 47 -15.93 11.02 -15.60
CA HIS A 47 -15.04 12.18 -15.69
C HIS A 47 -15.82 13.51 -15.46
N GLN A 48 -16.48 13.62 -14.31
CA GLN A 48 -16.86 14.90 -13.72
C GLN A 48 -15.81 15.28 -12.67
N GLU A 49 -14.89 16.14 -13.13
CA GLU A 49 -13.80 16.79 -12.40
C GLU A 49 -12.70 15.85 -11.90
N LYS A 50 -11.43 16.29 -12.02
CA LYS A 50 -10.26 15.66 -11.40
C LYS A 50 -10.46 15.67 -9.88
N ARG A 51 -11.18 14.69 -9.34
CA ARG A 51 -11.33 14.48 -7.90
C ARG A 51 -10.00 14.00 -7.35
N THR A 52 -9.11 14.94 -7.07
CA THR A 52 -7.87 14.68 -6.34
C THR A 52 -8.14 14.49 -4.85
N LYS A 53 -9.27 14.97 -4.32
CA LYS A 53 -9.59 14.92 -2.89
C LYS A 53 -10.44 13.70 -2.53
N ILE A 54 -9.90 12.81 -1.71
CA ILE A 54 -10.60 11.67 -1.10
C ILE A 54 -11.51 12.18 0.00
N SER A 55 -12.79 11.82 -0.07
CA SER A 55 -13.79 12.15 0.95
C SER A 55 -13.71 11.19 2.13
N PRO A 56 -13.89 11.65 3.38
CA PRO A 56 -13.91 10.75 4.54
C PRO A 56 -15.04 9.71 4.44
N ASN A 57 -16.19 10.10 3.88
CA ASN A 57 -17.40 9.27 3.81
C ASN A 57 -17.28 8.10 2.83
N ASN A 58 -16.47 8.24 1.78
CA ASN A 58 -16.27 7.24 0.73
C ASN A 58 -14.78 6.95 0.47
N ALA A 59 -13.99 6.95 1.55
CA ALA A 59 -12.53 6.97 1.48
C ALA A 59 -11.93 5.75 0.77
N ILE A 60 -12.43 4.54 1.05
CA ILE A 60 -11.86 3.29 0.50
C ILE A 60 -12.03 3.21 -1.03
N PRO A 61 -13.24 3.37 -1.61
CA PRO A 61 -13.40 3.36 -3.06
C PRO A 61 -12.62 4.49 -3.75
N GLU A 62 -12.65 5.71 -3.20
CA GLU A 62 -11.96 6.86 -3.79
C GLU A 62 -10.44 6.75 -3.71
N PHE A 63 -9.90 6.15 -2.64
CA PHE A 63 -8.48 5.82 -2.57
C PHE A 63 -8.06 4.79 -3.62
N LYS A 64 -8.83 3.70 -3.77
CA LYS A 64 -8.57 2.69 -4.81
C LYS A 64 -8.63 3.30 -6.21
N GLN A 65 -9.60 4.17 -6.45
CA GLN A 65 -9.73 4.91 -7.71
C GLN A 65 -8.54 5.86 -7.91
N SER A 66 -8.12 6.60 -6.89
CA SER A 66 -6.98 7.51 -6.98
C SER A 66 -5.69 6.76 -7.35
N LEU A 67 -5.46 5.59 -6.75
CA LEU A 67 -4.31 4.74 -7.09
C LEU A 67 -4.42 4.12 -8.48
N SER A 68 -5.62 3.76 -8.96
CA SER A 68 -5.78 3.19 -10.30
C SER A 68 -5.46 4.20 -11.42
N HIS A 69 -5.65 5.49 -11.16
CA HIS A 69 -5.34 6.58 -12.09
C HIS A 69 -3.95 7.20 -11.84
N ALA A 70 -3.20 6.68 -10.88
CA ALA A 70 -1.89 7.22 -10.53
C ALA A 70 -0.84 6.83 -11.58
N GLU A 71 -0.39 7.81 -12.35
CA GLU A 71 0.66 7.64 -13.37
C GLU A 71 2.07 7.77 -12.78
N ASN A 72 2.21 8.34 -11.58
CA ASN A 72 3.49 8.65 -10.96
C ASN A 72 3.47 8.43 -9.44
N ILE A 73 4.65 8.40 -8.82
CA ILE A 73 4.79 8.16 -7.38
C ILE A 73 4.22 9.30 -6.53
N GLU A 74 4.20 10.54 -7.05
CA GLU A 74 3.69 11.71 -6.34
C GLU A 74 2.18 11.60 -6.10
N THR A 75 1.42 11.15 -7.09
CA THR A 75 -0.03 10.92 -6.98
C THR A 75 -0.35 9.77 -6.01
N ILE A 76 0.45 8.71 -5.98
CA ILE A 76 0.35 7.64 -4.97
C ILE A 76 0.57 8.21 -3.57
N ASN A 77 1.66 8.97 -3.38
CA ASN A 77 2.00 9.56 -2.08
C ASN A 77 0.93 10.55 -1.59
N ASP A 78 0.34 11.34 -2.49
CA ASP A 78 -0.75 12.24 -2.12
C ASP A 78 -2.01 11.47 -1.69
N ALA A 79 -2.38 10.42 -2.42
CA ALA A 79 -3.50 9.55 -2.04
C ALA A 79 -3.27 8.88 -0.67
N VAL A 80 -2.06 8.39 -0.41
CA VAL A 80 -1.67 7.80 0.89
C VAL A 80 -1.74 8.84 2.00
N LYS A 81 -1.27 10.06 1.76
CA LYS A 81 -1.32 11.16 2.72
C LYS A 81 -2.77 11.53 3.07
N GLN A 82 -3.65 11.59 2.08
CA GLN A 82 -5.07 11.86 2.29
C GLN A 82 -5.75 10.74 3.07
N MET A 83 -5.53 9.47 2.70
CA MET A 83 -6.06 8.32 3.43
C MET A 83 -5.56 8.28 4.87
N THR A 84 -4.27 8.56 5.09
CA THR A 84 -3.66 8.69 6.41
C THR A 84 -4.37 9.75 7.25
N GLY A 85 -4.60 10.95 6.69
CA GLY A 85 -5.32 12.01 7.37
C GLY A 85 -6.75 11.62 7.75
N ILE A 86 -7.46 10.93 6.85
CA ILE A 86 -8.81 10.42 7.10
C ILE A 86 -8.82 9.37 8.22
N ILE A 87 -7.86 8.43 8.22
CA ILE A 87 -7.73 7.41 9.27
C ILE A 87 -7.47 8.08 10.63
N GLU A 88 -6.52 9.01 10.70
CA GLU A 88 -6.22 9.72 11.95
C GLU A 88 -7.41 10.53 12.47
N ASP A 89 -8.16 11.16 11.56
CA ASP A 89 -9.37 11.92 11.90
C ASP A 89 -10.48 11.00 12.44
N GLN A 90 -10.69 9.84 11.81
CA GLN A 90 -11.64 8.83 12.27
C GLN A 90 -11.30 8.30 13.67
N ILE A 91 -10.01 8.13 13.98
CA ILE A 91 -9.55 7.71 15.32
C ILE A 91 -9.79 8.84 16.33
N ARG A 92 -9.39 10.07 16.00
CA ARG A 92 -9.51 11.23 16.89
C ARG A 92 -10.96 11.49 17.28
N HIS A 93 -11.88 11.43 16.32
CA HIS A 93 -13.30 11.73 16.51
C HIS A 93 -14.15 10.47 16.79
N SER A 94 -13.54 9.32 17.09
CA SER A 94 -14.27 8.11 17.48
C SER A 94 -14.86 8.26 18.90
N LEU A 95 -16.19 8.13 18.99
CA LEU A 95 -16.88 7.92 20.26
C LEU A 95 -16.77 6.44 20.62
N GLY A 96 -15.89 6.11 21.58
CA GLY A 96 -15.55 4.71 21.87
C GLY A 96 -14.91 4.02 20.67
N ASP A 97 -15.38 2.83 20.35
CA ASP A 97 -14.90 1.96 19.27
C ASP A 97 -15.68 2.11 17.94
N ALA A 98 -16.62 3.07 17.86
CA ALA A 98 -17.54 3.23 16.73
C ALA A 98 -16.84 3.27 15.35
N ASN A 99 -15.64 3.87 15.26
CA ASN A 99 -14.89 3.96 14.01
C ASN A 99 -13.79 2.89 13.84
N TYR A 100 -13.55 2.01 14.82
CA TYR A 100 -12.39 1.12 14.81
C TYR A 100 -12.42 0.10 13.68
N ASN A 101 -13.60 -0.45 13.37
CA ASN A 101 -13.75 -1.36 12.23
C ASN A 101 -13.43 -0.65 10.90
N ARG A 102 -13.88 0.60 10.74
CA ARG A 102 -13.62 1.42 9.56
C ARG A 102 -12.13 1.74 9.41
N VAL A 103 -11.47 2.05 10.52
CA VAL A 103 -10.02 2.28 10.57
C VAL A 103 -9.25 1.01 10.19
N ALA A 104 -9.64 -0.14 10.76
CA ALA A 104 -9.01 -1.42 10.44
C ALA A 104 -9.18 -1.80 8.96
N GLU A 105 -10.36 -1.56 8.38
CA GLU A 105 -10.62 -1.77 6.97
C GLU A 105 -9.78 -0.83 6.08
N GLY A 106 -9.72 0.46 6.42
CA GLY A 106 -8.91 1.45 5.72
C GLY A 106 -7.42 1.10 5.75
N LEU A 107 -6.91 0.67 6.91
CA LEU A 107 -5.54 0.15 7.06
C LEU A 107 -5.29 -1.09 6.20
N GLY A 108 -6.23 -2.04 6.19
CA GLY A 108 -6.14 -3.27 5.39
C GLY A 108 -6.06 -2.98 3.90
N VAL A 109 -6.96 -2.12 3.40
CA VAL A 109 -6.97 -1.69 2.00
C VAL A 109 -5.68 -0.96 1.64
N MET A 110 -5.25 -0.01 2.47
CA MET A 110 -4.03 0.74 2.20
C MET A 110 -2.80 -0.18 2.16
N ARG A 111 -2.74 -1.18 3.04
CA ARG A 111 -1.68 -2.20 3.06
C ARG A 111 -1.67 -3.03 1.77
N GLU A 112 -2.82 -3.58 1.39
CA GLU A 112 -2.95 -4.44 0.19
C GLU A 112 -2.59 -3.69 -1.09
N GLU A 113 -3.11 -2.47 -1.22
CA GLU A 113 -2.84 -1.63 -2.38
C GLU A 113 -1.35 -1.24 -2.45
N LEU A 114 -0.74 -0.81 -1.34
CA LEU A 114 0.67 -0.42 -1.34
C LEU A 114 1.63 -1.60 -1.59
N ILE A 115 1.26 -2.82 -1.18
CA ILE A 115 1.97 -4.03 -1.63
C ILE A 115 1.83 -4.17 -3.16
N SER A 116 0.63 -4.01 -3.70
CA SER A 116 0.33 -4.18 -5.13
C SER A 116 1.05 -3.17 -6.03
N TYR A 117 1.28 -1.95 -5.54
CA TYR A 117 1.99 -0.87 -6.24
C TYR A 117 3.50 -0.84 -5.99
N GLU A 118 4.04 -1.81 -5.24
CA GLU A 118 5.44 -1.89 -4.81
C GLU A 118 5.90 -0.70 -3.94
N GLU A 119 5.01 -0.14 -3.13
CA GLU A 119 5.30 1.00 -2.24
C GLU A 119 5.09 0.63 -0.75
N PRO A 120 5.68 -0.46 -0.23
CA PRO A 120 5.46 -0.91 1.14
C PRO A 120 6.01 0.06 2.20
N GLY A 121 7.01 0.89 1.85
CA GLY A 121 7.62 1.88 2.74
C GLY A 121 6.59 2.89 3.24
N ALA A 122 5.73 3.40 2.35
CA ALA A 122 4.72 4.40 2.70
C ALA A 122 3.74 3.89 3.77
N TYR A 123 3.35 2.60 3.70
CA TYR A 123 2.52 1.98 4.72
C TYR A 123 3.27 1.81 6.04
N ASN A 124 4.50 1.31 5.97
CA ASN A 124 5.31 1.02 7.16
C ASN A 124 5.63 2.29 7.95
N ASP A 125 5.97 3.38 7.27
CA ASP A 125 6.26 4.68 7.89
C ASP A 125 5.01 5.26 8.55
N PHE A 126 3.86 5.19 7.87
CA PHE A 126 2.60 5.57 8.48
C PHE A 126 2.28 4.72 9.72
N LEU A 127 2.39 3.40 9.64
CA LEU A 127 2.02 2.52 10.75
C LEU A 127 2.92 2.74 11.98
N ARG A 128 4.22 3.00 11.78
CA ARG A 128 5.14 3.40 12.86
C ARG A 128 4.72 4.73 13.49
N GLY A 129 4.42 5.73 12.67
CA GLY A 129 3.93 7.02 13.15
C GLY A 129 2.59 6.91 13.89
N LEU A 130 1.66 6.10 13.37
CA LEU A 130 0.37 5.83 13.98
C LEU A 130 0.55 5.17 15.35
N LYS A 131 1.40 4.14 15.46
CA LYS A 131 1.69 3.50 16.74
C LYS A 131 2.19 4.52 17.77
N GLY A 132 3.14 5.38 17.40
CA GLY A 132 3.62 6.45 18.29
C GLY A 132 2.51 7.39 18.73
N LYS A 133 1.65 7.84 17.80
CA LYS A 133 0.51 8.71 18.11
C LYS A 133 -0.53 8.04 19.02
N LEU A 134 -0.74 6.73 18.91
CA LEU A 134 -1.65 5.98 19.76
C LEU A 134 -1.09 5.83 21.18
N LEU A 135 0.21 5.55 21.32
CA LEU A 135 0.89 5.43 22.62
C LEU A 135 1.01 6.77 23.35
N ASP A 136 1.24 7.85 22.60
CA ASP A 136 1.29 9.22 23.13
C ASP A 136 -0.11 9.82 23.38
N GLU A 137 -1.19 9.06 23.17
CA GLU A 137 -2.59 9.50 23.34
C GLU A 137 -2.99 10.73 22.50
N LYS A 138 -2.25 11.02 21.41
CA LYS A 138 -2.43 12.19 20.53
C LYS A 138 -3.66 12.10 19.62
N LEU A 139 -4.38 10.98 19.64
CA LEU A 139 -5.55 10.69 18.80
C LEU A 139 -6.83 10.53 19.62
N GLY A 140 -7.03 11.44 20.57
CA GLY A 140 -8.26 11.50 21.38
C GLY A 140 -8.24 10.60 22.61
N GLY A 141 -7.09 10.47 23.28
CA GLY A 141 -6.93 9.73 24.53
C GLY A 141 -6.44 8.29 24.34
N ASP A 142 -6.78 7.42 25.30
CA ASP A 142 -6.39 6.02 25.29
C ASP A 142 -7.08 5.26 24.14
N ARG A 143 -6.28 4.77 23.19
CA ARG A 143 -6.70 3.99 22.02
C ARG A 143 -6.07 2.59 22.00
N ARG A 144 -5.74 2.01 23.16
CA ARG A 144 -5.15 0.66 23.28
C ARG A 144 -6.01 -0.43 22.65
N GLU A 145 -7.33 -0.32 22.73
CA GLU A 145 -8.26 -1.27 22.10
C GLU A 145 -8.12 -1.28 20.57
N LEU A 146 -7.93 -0.11 19.94
CA LEU A 146 -7.66 -0.01 18.51
C LEU A 146 -6.34 -0.71 18.17
N TRP A 147 -5.28 -0.49 18.96
CA TRP A 147 -4.00 -1.18 18.77
C TRP A 147 -4.14 -2.70 18.91
N TRP A 148 -4.97 -3.17 19.85
CA TRP A 148 -5.30 -4.59 19.96
C TRP A 148 -6.02 -5.12 18.70
N LEU A 149 -6.98 -4.36 18.16
CA LEU A 149 -7.66 -4.72 16.91
C LEU A 149 -6.69 -4.81 15.73
N ILE A 150 -5.79 -3.84 15.57
CA ILE A 150 -4.75 -3.83 14.52
C ILE A 150 -3.90 -5.11 14.60
N ARG A 151 -3.49 -5.51 15.82
CA ARG A 151 -2.74 -6.76 16.04
C ARG A 151 -3.55 -8.00 15.70
N ARG A 152 -4.79 -8.07 16.17
CA ARG A 152 -5.68 -9.21 15.90
C ARG A 152 -5.96 -9.37 14.40
N SER A 153 -6.08 -8.27 13.67
CA SER A 153 -6.33 -8.25 12.23
C SER A 153 -5.07 -8.43 11.38
N LYS A 154 -3.89 -8.65 12.00
CA LYS A 154 -2.59 -8.83 11.32
C LYS A 154 -2.21 -7.66 10.40
N LEU A 155 -2.59 -6.44 10.78
CA LEU A 155 -2.30 -5.21 10.05
C LEU A 155 -0.95 -4.62 10.49
N GLY A 156 0.05 -5.48 10.62
CA GLY A 156 1.42 -5.11 10.97
C GLY A 156 2.21 -4.63 9.76
N LEU A 157 3.48 -4.27 10.01
CA LEU A 157 4.43 -3.87 8.97
C LEU A 157 4.45 -4.90 7.82
N ILE A 158 4.67 -4.42 6.61
CA ILE A 158 4.88 -5.23 5.42
C ILE A 158 6.33 -5.68 5.44
N GLU A 159 6.58 -6.98 5.53
CA GLU A 159 7.92 -7.57 5.56
C GLU A 159 8.44 -7.94 4.17
N GLN A 160 9.73 -8.26 4.07
CA GLN A 160 10.41 -8.68 2.84
C GLN A 160 9.73 -9.86 2.12
N GLN A 161 9.10 -10.79 2.86
CA GLN A 161 8.39 -11.91 2.25
C GLN A 161 7.15 -11.48 1.45
N GLN A 162 6.57 -10.33 1.80
CA GLN A 162 5.33 -9.83 1.20
C GLN A 162 5.59 -8.81 0.09
N SER A 163 6.74 -8.14 0.12
CA SER A 163 7.16 -7.22 -0.94
C SER A 163 8.68 -7.17 -1.04
N ASP A 164 9.21 -7.40 -2.25
CA ASP A 164 10.65 -7.30 -2.54
C ASP A 164 11.20 -5.87 -2.29
N ARG A 165 10.33 -4.84 -2.22
CA ARG A 165 10.71 -3.45 -1.93
C ARG A 165 10.70 -3.12 -0.44
N SER A 166 10.28 -4.04 0.42
CA SER A 166 10.31 -3.81 1.85
C SER A 166 11.72 -4.02 2.40
N GLU A 167 12.15 -3.15 3.30
CA GLU A 167 13.39 -3.30 4.05
C GLU A 167 13.17 -4.00 5.40
N VAL A 168 11.90 -4.22 5.80
CA VAL A 168 11.52 -4.75 7.11
C VAL A 168 11.71 -6.26 7.18
N THR A 169 12.45 -6.70 8.20
CA THR A 169 12.64 -8.13 8.49
C THR A 169 11.45 -8.72 9.25
N GLU A 170 11.25 -10.04 9.16
CA GLU A 170 10.21 -10.75 9.92
C GLU A 170 10.36 -10.54 11.43
N ASN A 171 11.62 -10.53 11.93
CA ASN A 171 11.90 -10.27 13.34
C ASN A 171 11.49 -8.86 13.76
N GLU A 172 11.84 -7.84 12.96
CA GLU A 172 11.44 -6.45 13.22
C GLU A 172 9.92 -6.30 13.22
N ALA A 173 9.22 -6.89 12.24
CA ALA A 173 7.76 -6.86 12.17
C ALA A 173 7.12 -7.52 13.41
N ARG A 174 7.66 -8.66 13.86
CA ARG A 174 7.17 -9.35 15.06
C ARG A 174 7.43 -8.56 16.33
N GLU A 175 8.63 -8.00 16.49
CA GLU A 175 8.98 -7.15 17.63
C GLU A 175 8.08 -5.92 17.71
N PHE A 176 7.87 -5.25 16.56
CA PHE A 176 6.97 -4.10 16.44
C PHE A 176 5.56 -4.41 16.93
N MET A 177 5.03 -5.61 16.64
CA MET A 177 3.69 -6.02 17.07
C MET A 177 3.62 -6.49 18.53
N SER A 178 4.76 -6.88 19.11
CA SER A 178 4.87 -7.32 20.50
C SER A 178 5.07 -6.17 21.50
N ALA A 179 5.70 -5.08 21.06
CA ALA A 179 6.00 -3.94 21.91
C ALA A 179 4.70 -3.24 22.36
N LYS A 180 4.52 -3.20 23.69
CA LYS A 180 3.42 -2.54 24.39
C LYS A 180 3.49 -1.03 24.27
#